data_AF-A0A345DRD7-F1
#
_entry.id   AF-A0A345DRD7-F1
#
_cell.length_a   1.000
_cell.length_b   1.000
_cell.length_c   1.000
_cell.angle_alpha   90.00
_cell.angle_beta   90.00
_cell.angle_gamma   90.00
#
_symmetry.space_group_name_H-M   'P 1'
#
loop_
_entity.id
_entity.type
_entity.pdbx_description
1 polymer ?
#
loop_
_entity_poly.entity_id
_entity_poly.type
_entity_poly.pdbx_seq_one_letter_code
_entity_poly.pdbx_strand_id
1 'polypeptide(L)'
;MLSLSPQHITYLSILIFGIIVGTILLIIWIFQKKRLANSGDYYAKNNKNLDLWNYIKRNIALYSAFFCYVISISALFLLVL
;
A
#
# COMPACT_ATOMS: atom_id res chain seq x y z
N MET A 1 -12.65 -31.36 14.47
CA MET A 1 -11.95 -30.55 13.45
C MET A 1 -12.83 -29.35 13.16
N LEU A 2 -12.39 -28.12 13.48
CA LEU A 2 -13.05 -26.91 12.98
C LEU A 2 -12.84 -26.88 11.46
N SER A 3 -13.81 -27.34 10.68
CA SER A 3 -13.80 -27.12 9.23
C SER A 3 -14.11 -25.65 9.01
N LEU A 4 -13.10 -24.82 8.71
CA LEU A 4 -13.36 -23.48 8.22
C LEU A 4 -14.21 -23.59 6.96
N SER A 5 -15.30 -22.82 6.91
CA SER A 5 -16.08 -22.73 5.67
C SER A 5 -15.19 -22.16 4.54
N PRO A 6 -15.43 -22.53 3.28
CA PRO A 6 -14.68 -22.01 2.14
C PRO A 6 -14.65 -20.48 2.06
N GLN A 7 -15.69 -19.81 2.56
CA GLN A 7 -15.78 -18.35 2.65
C GLN A 7 -14.74 -17.79 3.63
N HIS A 8 -14.62 -18.37 4.83
CA HIS A 8 -13.64 -17.93 5.81
C HIS A 8 -12.20 -18.13 5.31
N ILE A 9 -11.93 -19.19 4.56
CA ILE A 9 -10.62 -19.42 3.91
C ILE A 9 -10.34 -18.32 2.87
N THR A 10 -11.36 -17.92 2.11
CA THR A 10 -11.25 -16.85 1.12
C THR A 10 -10.94 -15.51 1.80
N TYR A 11 -11.67 -15.14 2.85
CA TYR A 11 -11.44 -13.90 3.60
C TYR A 11 -10.06 -13.89 4.27
N LEU A 12 -9.63 -15.01 4.86
CA LEU A 12 -8.30 -15.15 5.43
C LEU A 12 -7.22 -14.96 4.36
N SER A 13 -7.42 -15.50 3.16
CA SER A 13 -6.49 -15.35 2.04
C SER A 13 -6.38 -13.89 1.59
N ILE A 14 -7.51 -13.18 1.49
CA ILE A 14 -7.55 -11.75 1.14
C ILE A 14 -6.88 -10.90 2.22
N LEU A 15 -7.14 -11.18 3.50
CA LEU A 15 -6.51 -10.53 4.65
C LEU A 15 -4.98 -10.63 4.56
N ILE A 16 -4.46 -11.85 4.43
CA ILE A 16 -3.02 -12.13 4.35
C ILE A 16 -2.41 -11.46 3.11
N PHE A 17 -3.05 -11.61 1.95
CA PHE A 17 -2.58 -11.00 0.71
C PHE A 17 -2.48 -9.48 0.82
N GLY A 18 -3.52 -8.83 1.34
CA GLY A 18 -3.54 -7.38 1.50
C GLY A 18 -2.46 -6.87 2.46
N ILE A 19 -2.19 -7.58 3.57
CA ILE A 19 -1.10 -7.23 4.50
C ILE A 19 0.26 -7.38 3.81
N ILE A 20 0.53 -8.53 3.19
CA ILE A 20 1.83 -8.84 2.60
C ILE A 20 2.13 -7.88 1.45
N VAL A 21 1.22 -7.78 0.48
CA VAL A 21 1.41 -6.93 -0.70
C VAL A 21 1.42 -5.46 -0.31
N GLY A 22 0.53 -5.03 0.60
CA GLY A 22 0.53 -3.66 1.11
C GLY A 22 1.85 -3.28 1.78
N THR A 23 2.42 -4.18 2.58
CA THR A 23 3.71 -3.95 3.26
C THR A 23 4.87 -3.88 2.29
N ILE A 24 4.91 -4.75 1.28
CA ILE A 24 5.93 -4.69 0.20
C ILE A 24 5.86 -3.35 -0.53
N LEU A 25 4.66 -2.90 -0.91
CA LEU A 25 4.46 -1.62 -1.59
C LEU A 25 4.86 -0.42 -0.73
N LEU A 26 4.55 -0.47 0.57
CA LEU A 26 4.97 0.57 1.52
C LEU A 26 6.48 0.64 1.64
N ILE A 27 7.16 -0.51 1.75
CA ILE A 27 8.63 -0.58 1.77
C ILE A 27 9.21 0.01 0.49
N ILE A 28 8.69 -0.37 -0.68
CA ILE A 28 9.11 0.19 -1.97
C ILE A 28 8.97 1.72 -1.98
N TRP A 29 7.84 2.26 -1.51
CA TRP A 29 7.63 3.70 -1.44
C TRP A 29 8.64 4.39 -0.50
N ILE A 30 8.94 3.81 0.67
CA ILE A 30 9.95 4.33 1.60
C ILE A 30 11.32 4.42 0.92
N PHE A 31 11.73 3.37 0.20
CA PHE A 31 13.00 3.35 -0.54
C PHE A 31 13.02 4.40 -1.65
N GLN A 32 11.96 4.53 -2.43
CA GLN A 32 11.85 5.55 -3.48
C GLN A 32 11.93 6.97 -2.89
N LYS A 33 11.18 7.23 -1.81
CA LYS A 33 11.20 8.51 -1.10
C LYS A 33 12.59 8.84 -0.56
N LYS A 34 13.27 7.87 0.06
CA LYS A 34 14.64 8.05 0.59
C LYS A 34 15.64 8.36 -0.52
N ARG A 35 15.56 7.66 -1.66
CA ARG A 35 16.40 7.91 -2.83
C ARG A 35 16.21 9.33 -3.38
N LEU A 36 14.96 9.79 -3.51
CA LEU A 36 14.65 11.13 -4.01
C LEU A 36 15.07 12.24 -3.03
N ALA A 37 14.92 12.00 -1.71
CA ALA A 37 15.38 12.94 -0.69
C ALA A 37 16.90 13.11 -0.73
N ASN A 38 17.64 12.02 -0.94
CA ASN A 38 19.09 12.03 -1.02
C ASN A 38 19.64 12.61 -2.35
N SER A 39 18.87 12.54 -3.45
CA SER A 39 19.31 13.11 -4.73
C SER A 39 19.15 14.63 -4.81
N GLY A 40 18.63 15.29 -3.77
CA GLY A 40 18.31 16.72 -3.80
C GLY A 40 17.11 17.06 -4.69
N ASP A 41 16.59 16.12 -5.49
CA ASP A 41 15.45 16.31 -6.40
C ASP A 41 14.12 16.46 -5.66
N TYR A 42 14.02 15.95 -4.44
CA TYR A 42 12.81 16.10 -3.63
C TYR A 42 12.60 17.54 -3.16
N TYR A 43 13.69 18.28 -2.95
CA TYR A 43 13.72 19.68 -2.52
C TYR A 43 14.43 20.60 -3.50
N ALA A 44 14.59 20.19 -4.77
CA ALA A 44 15.21 21.05 -5.77
C ALA A 44 14.47 22.38 -5.73
N LYS A 45 15.14 23.41 -5.18
CA LYS A 45 14.60 24.73 -4.80
C LYS A 45 13.87 25.46 -5.95
N ASN A 46 13.94 24.91 -7.16
CA ASN A 46 13.39 25.44 -8.40
C ASN A 46 12.09 24.75 -8.86
N ASN A 47 11.63 23.68 -8.19
CA ASN A 47 10.40 22.96 -8.58
C ASN A 47 9.19 23.43 -7.75
N LYS A 48 8.88 24.72 -7.81
CA LYS A 48 7.70 25.32 -7.15
C LYS A 48 6.38 24.81 -7.72
N ASN A 49 6.41 24.20 -8.90
CA ASN A 49 5.27 23.56 -9.53
C ASN A 49 5.48 22.04 -9.53
N LEU A 50 5.29 21.40 -8.37
CA LEU A 50 5.05 19.96 -8.35
C LEU A 50 3.70 19.71 -9.04
N ASP A 51 3.75 19.53 -10.35
CA ASP A 51 2.61 19.12 -11.15
C ASP A 51 1.93 17.91 -10.49
N LEU A 52 0.61 17.99 -10.34
CA LEU A 52 -0.20 17.00 -9.63
C LEU A 52 0.07 15.60 -10.16
N TRP A 53 0.27 15.47 -11.47
CA TRP A 53 0.57 14.21 -12.12
C TRP A 53 1.90 13.60 -11.65
N ASN A 54 2.94 14.42 -11.48
CA ASN A 54 4.22 13.97 -10.95
C ASN A 54 4.13 13.58 -9.47
N TYR A 55 3.32 14.29 -8.69
CA TYR A 55 3.06 13.93 -7.30
C TYR A 55 2.35 12.57 -7.20
N ILE A 56 1.32 12.34 -8.02
CA ILE A 56 0.57 11.07 -8.04
C ILE A 56 1.49 9.91 -8.43
N LYS A 57 2.27 10.06 -9.51
CA LYS A 57 3.22 9.02 -9.95
C LYS A 57 4.22 8.63 -8.86
N ARG A 58 4.76 9.62 -8.13
CA ARG A 58 5.73 9.39 -7.05
C ARG A 58 5.14 8.67 -5.83
N ASN A 59 3.81 8.77 -5.64
CA ASN A 59 3.13 8.18 -4.49
C ASN A 59 2.23 6.99 -4.86
N ILE A 60 2.25 6.52 -6.10
CA ILE A 60 1.38 5.42 -6.55
C ILE A 60 1.58 4.16 -5.71
N ALA A 61 2.81 3.85 -5.31
CA ALA A 61 3.10 2.72 -4.43
C ALA A 61 2.48 2.89 -3.04
N LEU A 62 2.45 4.11 -2.48
CA LEU A 62 1.79 4.42 -1.21
C LEU A 62 0.26 4.26 -1.33
N TYR A 63 -0.33 4.78 -2.40
CA TYR A 63 -1.77 4.65 -2.63
C TYR A 63 -2.19 3.20 -2.83
N SER A 64 -1.42 2.42 -3.60
CA SER A 64 -1.64 1.00 -3.75
C SER A 64 -1.47 0.24 -2.43
N ALA A 65 -0.48 0.60 -1.60
CA ALA A 65 -0.32 0.02 -0.27
C ALA A 65 -1.54 0.28 0.61
N PHE A 66 -2.02 1.53 0.63
CA PHE A 66 -3.22 1.92 1.37
C PHE A 66 -4.46 1.15 0.91
N PHE A 67 -4.64 1.01 -0.40
CA PHE A 67 -5.72 0.21 -0.97
C PHE A 67 -5.67 -1.26 -0.54
N CYS A 68 -4.48 -1.88 -0.54
CA CYS A 68 -4.29 -3.24 -0.04
C CYS A 68 -4.66 -3.36 1.44
N TYR A 69 -4.33 -2.38 2.27
CA TYR A 69 -4.72 -2.37 3.68
C TYR A 69 -6.24 -2.21 3.87
N VAL A 70 -6.91 -1.37 3.08
CA VAL A 70 -8.37 -1.23 3.13
C VAL A 70 -9.06 -2.54 2.78
N ILE A 71 -8.62 -3.23 1.73
CA ILE A 71 -9.16 -4.55 1.37
C ILE A 71 -8.91 -5.57 2.48
N SER A 72 -7.70 -5.57 3.04
CA SER A 72 -7.31 -6.47 4.12
C SER A 72 -8.19 -6.29 5.36
N ILE A 73 -8.38 -5.05 5.80
CA ILE A 73 -9.26 -4.70 6.93
C ILE A 73 -10.71 -5.09 6.62
N SER A 74 -11.18 -4.86 5.40
CA SER A 74 -12.53 -5.26 4.97
C SER A 74 -12.72 -6.78 5.08
N ALA A 75 -11.71 -7.57 4.66
CA ALA A 75 -11.73 -9.02 4.80
C ALA A 75 -11.66 -9.48 6.27
N LEU A 76 -10.95 -8.75 7.13
CA LEU A 76 -10.96 -9.00 8.57
C LEU A 76 -12.38 -8.84 9.15
N PHE A 77 -13.07 -7.75 8.81
CA PHE A 77 -14.45 -7.53 9.25
C PHE A 77 -15.36 -8.68 8.81
N LEU A 78 -15.27 -9.11 7.55
CA LEU A 78 -16.06 -10.24 7.02
C LEU A 78 -15.71 -11.60 7.63
N LEU A 79 -14.54 -11.75 8.23
CA LEU A 79 -14.13 -12.97 8.91
C LEU A 79 -14.63 -13.04 10.36
N VAL A 80 -14.91 -11.88 10.95
CA VAL A 80 -15.36 -11.74 12.35
C VAL A 80 -16.88 -11.63 12.47
N LEU A 81 -17.56 -11.11 11.44
CA LEU A 81 -19.02 -11.05 11.31
C LEU A 81 -19.61 -12.39 10.88
#